data_AF-M0DH02-F1
#
_entry.id   AF-M0DH02-F1
#
_cell.length_a   1.000
_cell.length_b   1.000
_cell.length_c   1.000
_cell.angle_alpha   90.00
_cell.angle_beta   90.00
_cell.angle_gamma   90.00
#
_symmetry.space_group_name_H-M   'P 1'
#
loop_
_entity.id
_entity.type
_entity.pdbx_description
1 polymer ?
#
loop_
_entity_poly.entity_id
_entity_poly.type
_entity_poly.pdbx_seq_one_letter_code
_entity_poly.pdbx_strand_id
1 'polypeptide(L)'
;MSDDDARFDPADRSQYDLVRAANIIVPLSPIRKARICGVVALLGALAAPLVATLPAAVREAGFGGPPATTPLGVAAVVLAGTVAAGGAGLGLVALQRRLARGPEPTDADVWTLLAAEDALTGVGFVTGGLGVGVGLALLASGHWGVETLDGLRENGIEPYLAVSTVPVTPRLTSAVALAVGLAVLGATVAVDRE
;
A
#
# COMPACT_ATOMS: atom_id res chain seq x y z
N MET A 1 22.37 13.36 -44.48
CA MET A 1 21.05 14.01 -44.35
C MET A 1 20.07 12.92 -43.95
N SER A 2 19.86 12.81 -42.65
CA SER A 2 18.76 12.10 -41.99
C SER A 2 18.77 12.62 -40.56
N ASP A 3 17.82 13.49 -40.26
CA ASP A 3 17.66 14.23 -39.01
C ASP A 3 17.59 13.29 -37.81
N ASP A 4 18.50 13.49 -36.87
CA ASP A 4 18.49 12.87 -35.54
C ASP A 4 17.95 13.89 -34.49
N ASP A 5 16.98 14.71 -34.91
CA ASP A 5 16.27 15.69 -34.08
C ASP A 5 15.01 15.06 -33.45
N ALA A 6 15.21 14.00 -32.66
CA ALA A 6 14.30 13.71 -31.55
C ALA A 6 14.75 14.49 -30.30
N ARG A 7 15.11 15.77 -30.48
CA ARG A 7 15.42 16.68 -29.38
C ARG A 7 14.09 16.98 -28.68
N PHE A 8 13.86 16.27 -27.58
CA PHE A 8 12.80 16.56 -26.60
C PHE A 8 12.67 18.07 -26.41
N ASP A 9 11.57 18.68 -26.83
CA ASP A 9 11.30 20.10 -26.58
C ASP A 9 10.82 20.25 -25.13
N PRO A 10 11.56 20.95 -24.25
CA PRO A 10 11.12 21.21 -22.88
C PRO A 10 9.83 22.04 -22.80
N ALA A 11 9.45 22.73 -23.88
CA ALA A 11 8.24 23.54 -23.97
C ALA A 11 6.94 22.72 -24.06
N ASP A 12 7.01 21.43 -24.41
CA ASP A 12 5.85 20.53 -24.45
C ASP A 12 5.43 19.99 -23.07
N ARG A 13 6.15 20.38 -22.00
CA ARG A 13 5.81 19.97 -20.63
C ARG A 13 4.84 20.96 -20.00
N SER A 14 3.75 20.43 -19.44
CA SER A 14 2.82 21.22 -18.62
C SER A 14 3.57 21.95 -17.50
N GLN A 15 3.10 23.13 -17.11
CA GLN A 15 3.73 23.91 -16.04
C GLN A 15 3.82 23.11 -14.72
N TYR A 16 2.85 22.22 -14.51
CA TYR A 16 2.84 21.24 -13.43
C TYR A 16 4.04 20.27 -13.50
N ASP A 17 4.37 19.71 -14.67
CA ASP A 17 5.50 18.77 -14.82
C ASP A 17 6.85 19.45 -14.56
N LEU A 18 6.98 20.73 -14.89
CA LEU A 18 8.20 21.51 -14.64
C LEU A 18 8.40 21.81 -13.16
N VAL A 19 7.36 22.26 -12.45
CA VAL A 19 7.43 22.52 -11.00
C VAL A 19 7.60 21.21 -10.22
N ARG A 20 6.94 20.14 -10.67
CA ARG A 20 7.05 18.80 -10.11
C ARG A 20 8.45 18.22 -10.25
N ALA A 21 9.07 18.35 -11.43
CA ALA A 21 10.44 17.87 -11.64
C ALA A 21 11.46 18.58 -10.73
N ALA A 22 11.20 19.82 -10.34
CA ALA A 22 12.08 20.59 -9.47
C ALA A 22 11.87 20.32 -7.96
N ASN A 23 10.67 19.90 -7.53
CA ASN A 23 10.29 19.92 -6.12
C ASN A 23 9.80 18.59 -5.54
N ILE A 24 9.63 17.53 -6.35
CA ILE A 24 9.02 16.29 -5.85
C ILE A 24 10.00 15.37 -5.13
N ILE A 25 9.58 14.84 -3.98
CA ILE A 25 10.40 13.95 -3.13
C ILE A 25 10.64 12.59 -3.80
N VAL A 26 9.62 12.06 -4.48
CA VAL A 26 9.71 10.78 -5.21
C VAL A 26 9.49 11.04 -6.70
N PRO A 27 10.52 10.97 -7.55
CA PRO A 27 10.46 11.33 -8.97
C PRO A 27 9.84 10.22 -9.84
N LEU A 28 8.67 9.73 -9.45
CA LEU A 28 7.87 8.74 -10.19
C LEU A 28 6.53 9.36 -10.54
N SER A 29 5.97 9.13 -11.74
CA SER A 29 4.63 9.65 -12.11
C SER A 29 3.54 9.27 -11.09
N PRO A 30 2.46 10.07 -10.95
CA PRO A 30 1.38 9.78 -10.00
C PRO A 30 0.78 8.37 -10.20
N ILE A 31 0.64 7.94 -11.46
CA ILE A 31 0.17 6.58 -11.80
C ILE A 31 1.15 5.50 -11.34
N ARG A 32 2.45 5.71 -11.50
CA ARG A 32 3.43 4.72 -11.02
C ARG A 32 3.41 4.60 -9.50
N LYS A 33 3.25 5.71 -8.79
CA LYS A 33 3.03 5.73 -7.33
C LYS A 33 1.74 5.01 -6.95
N ALA A 34 0.64 5.25 -7.67
CA ALA A 34 -0.63 4.57 -7.46
C ALA A 34 -0.54 3.06 -7.66
N ARG A 35 0.19 2.60 -8.68
CA ARG A 35 0.44 1.16 -8.91
C ARG A 35 1.21 0.54 -7.75
N ILE A 36 2.25 1.20 -7.24
CA ILE A 36 3.00 0.74 -6.06
C ILE A 36 2.05 0.61 -4.85
N CYS A 37 1.24 1.64 -4.60
CA CYS A 37 0.22 1.59 -3.54
C CYS A 37 -0.78 0.43 -3.74
N GLY A 38 -1.21 0.17 -4.97
CA GLY A 38 -2.07 -0.96 -5.30
C GLY A 38 -1.41 -2.32 -5.05
N VAL A 39 -0.13 -2.47 -5.39
CA VAL A 39 0.65 -3.69 -5.08
C VAL A 39 0.82 -3.85 -3.58
N VAL A 40 1.17 -2.80 -2.84
CA VAL A 40 1.28 -2.83 -1.37
C VAL A 40 -0.05 -3.24 -0.74
N ALA A 41 -1.16 -2.64 -1.16
CA ALA A 41 -2.49 -3.04 -0.69
C ALA A 41 -2.77 -4.51 -1.01
N LEU A 42 -2.42 -4.98 -2.22
CA LEU A 42 -2.61 -6.36 -2.65
C LEU A 42 -1.77 -7.36 -1.83
N LEU A 43 -0.55 -6.98 -1.39
CA LEU A 43 0.27 -7.84 -0.54
C LEU A 43 -0.42 -8.19 0.78
N GLY A 44 -1.29 -7.31 1.29
CA GLY A 44 -2.15 -7.61 2.45
C GLY A 44 -3.01 -8.88 2.27
N ALA A 45 -3.26 -9.31 1.03
CA ALA A 45 -3.97 -10.55 0.71
C ALA A 45 -3.24 -11.80 1.23
N LEU A 46 -1.95 -11.71 1.54
CA LEU A 46 -1.13 -12.79 2.09
C LEU A 46 -1.37 -13.05 3.58
N ALA A 47 -2.11 -12.20 4.30
CA ALA A 47 -2.35 -12.37 5.73
C ALA A 47 -2.95 -13.76 6.08
N ALA A 48 -4.06 -14.14 5.45
CA ALA A 48 -4.69 -15.44 5.66
C ALA A 48 -3.82 -16.64 5.19
N PRO A 49 -3.22 -16.63 3.98
CA PRO A 49 -2.28 -17.66 3.58
C PRO A 49 -1.11 -17.86 4.56
N LEU A 50 -0.52 -16.77 5.06
CA LEU A 50 0.60 -16.84 6.00
C LEU A 50 0.21 -17.55 7.29
N VAL A 51 -0.94 -17.21 7.88
CA VAL A 51 -1.39 -17.86 9.12
C VAL A 51 -1.92 -19.27 8.89
N ALA A 52 -2.51 -19.55 7.73
CA ALA A 52 -3.02 -20.88 7.37
C ALA A 52 -1.88 -21.89 7.16
N THR A 53 -0.72 -21.42 6.71
CA THR A 53 0.45 -22.25 6.43
C THR A 53 1.40 -22.36 7.63
N LEU A 54 1.06 -21.79 8.78
CA LEU A 54 1.93 -21.85 9.97
C LEU A 54 2.26 -23.30 10.37
N PRO A 55 3.49 -23.56 10.86
CA PRO A 55 3.87 -24.85 11.42
C PRO A 55 2.92 -25.31 12.54
N ALA A 56 2.68 -26.63 12.65
CA ALA A 56 1.73 -27.19 13.62
C ALA A 56 2.04 -26.77 15.07
N ALA A 57 3.32 -26.84 15.47
CA ALA A 57 3.77 -26.43 16.80
C ALA A 57 3.39 -24.98 17.15
N VAL A 58 3.49 -24.06 16.19
CA VAL A 58 3.11 -22.65 16.38
C VAL A 58 1.59 -22.48 16.47
N ARG A 59 0.84 -23.24 15.66
CA ARG A 59 -0.63 -23.20 15.71
C ARG A 59 -1.15 -23.69 17.06
N GLU A 60 -0.63 -24.81 17.54
CA GLU A 60 -1.02 -25.42 18.82
C GLU A 60 -0.65 -24.52 20.01
N ALA A 61 0.51 -23.86 19.97
CA ALA A 61 0.94 -22.96 21.03
C ALA A 61 0.24 -21.58 21.01
N GLY A 62 -0.13 -21.08 19.82
CA GLY A 62 -0.61 -19.72 19.64
C GLY A 62 -2.13 -19.56 19.47
N PHE A 63 -2.87 -20.64 19.15
CA PHE A 63 -4.26 -20.52 18.73
C PHE A 63 -5.15 -21.61 19.36
N GLY A 64 -6.29 -21.20 19.93
CA GLY A 64 -7.34 -22.13 20.40
C GLY A 64 -8.34 -22.56 19.32
N GLY A 65 -8.13 -22.17 18.07
CA GLY A 65 -9.05 -22.38 16.94
C GLY A 65 -8.37 -22.10 15.59
N PRO A 66 -9.12 -22.06 14.47
CA PRO A 66 -8.54 -21.89 13.15
C PRO A 66 -7.83 -20.51 13.01
N PRO A 67 -6.51 -20.46 12.73
CA PRO A 67 -5.73 -19.21 12.75
C PRO A 67 -6.26 -18.11 11.82
N ALA A 68 -6.78 -18.48 10.65
CA ALA A 68 -7.28 -17.52 9.66
C ALA A 68 -8.55 -16.77 10.10
N THR A 69 -9.30 -17.32 11.06
CA THR A 69 -10.56 -16.75 11.56
C THR A 69 -10.44 -16.18 12.97
N THR A 70 -9.28 -16.35 13.62
CA THR A 70 -9.04 -15.73 14.93
C THR A 70 -8.82 -14.22 14.75
N PRO A 71 -9.50 -13.36 15.51
CA PRO A 71 -9.24 -11.92 15.50
C PRO A 71 -7.85 -11.62 16.05
N LEU A 72 -7.00 -10.95 15.27
CA LEU A 72 -5.61 -10.67 15.64
C LEU A 72 -5.31 -9.17 15.59
N GLY A 73 -4.59 -8.66 16.58
CA GLY A 73 -4.13 -7.26 16.58
C GLY A 73 -3.29 -6.93 15.34
N VAL A 74 -2.37 -7.82 14.96
CA VAL A 74 -1.54 -7.64 13.76
C VAL A 74 -2.38 -7.64 12.47
N ALA A 75 -3.46 -8.42 12.40
CA ALA A 75 -4.36 -8.39 11.24
C ALA A 75 -5.06 -7.03 11.09
N ALA A 76 -5.37 -6.36 12.20
CA ALA A 76 -5.89 -4.99 12.19
C ALA A 76 -4.85 -3.97 11.69
N VAL A 77 -3.58 -4.13 12.06
CA VAL A 77 -2.48 -3.28 11.55
C VAL A 77 -2.31 -3.45 10.05
N VAL A 78 -2.29 -4.70 9.55
CA VAL A 78 -2.21 -4.97 8.10
C VAL A 78 -3.42 -4.39 7.37
N LEU A 79 -4.62 -4.50 7.94
CA LEU A 79 -5.84 -3.91 7.37
C LEU A 79 -5.75 -2.38 7.30
N ALA A 80 -5.31 -1.72 8.36
CA ALA A 80 -5.12 -0.27 8.39
C ALA A 80 -4.10 0.18 7.34
N GLY A 81 -2.96 -0.52 7.23
CA GLY A 81 -1.96 -0.26 6.19
C GLY A 81 -2.52 -0.48 4.78
N THR A 82 -3.31 -1.53 4.59
CA THR A 82 -3.98 -1.83 3.32
C THR A 82 -4.93 -0.71 2.90
N VAL A 83 -5.76 -0.22 3.83
CA VAL A 83 -6.70 0.89 3.58
C VAL A 83 -5.94 2.19 3.29
N ALA A 84 -4.87 2.48 4.02
CA ALA A 84 -4.02 3.64 3.79
C ALA A 84 -3.36 3.59 2.39
N ALA A 85 -2.75 2.45 2.02
CA ALA A 85 -2.17 2.24 0.70
C ALA A 85 -3.24 2.33 -0.40
N GLY A 86 -4.37 1.66 -0.22
CA GLY A 86 -5.49 1.67 -1.15
C GLY A 86 -6.07 3.05 -1.41
N GLY A 87 -6.38 3.77 -0.33
CA GLY A 87 -6.92 5.12 -0.38
C GLY A 87 -5.94 6.10 -1.03
N ALA A 88 -4.65 6.01 -0.66
CA ALA A 88 -3.60 6.79 -1.31
C ALA A 88 -3.51 6.49 -2.81
N GLY A 89 -3.55 5.21 -3.19
CA GLY A 89 -3.52 4.78 -4.58
C GLY A 89 -4.69 5.32 -5.40
N LEU A 90 -5.92 5.20 -4.89
CA LEU A 90 -7.12 5.76 -5.53
C LEU A 90 -7.06 7.30 -5.62
N GLY A 91 -6.55 7.96 -4.57
CA GLY A 91 -6.34 9.41 -4.58
C GLY A 91 -5.35 9.84 -5.66
N LEU A 92 -4.24 9.12 -5.84
CA LEU A 92 -3.27 9.38 -6.90
C LEU A 92 -3.83 9.12 -8.30
N VAL A 93 -4.69 8.11 -8.46
CA VAL A 93 -5.43 7.88 -9.72
C VAL A 93 -6.38 9.04 -10.01
N ALA A 94 -7.14 9.49 -9.00
CA ALA A 94 -8.04 10.63 -9.14
C ALA A 94 -7.27 11.92 -9.47
N LEU A 95 -6.11 12.12 -8.85
CA LEU A 95 -5.20 13.23 -9.15
C LEU A 95 -4.74 13.20 -10.60
N GLN A 96 -4.28 12.05 -11.09
CA GLN A 96 -3.90 11.91 -12.50
C GLN A 96 -5.06 12.21 -13.44
N ARG A 97 -6.26 11.68 -13.16
CA ARG A 97 -7.44 11.95 -13.99
C ARG A 97 -7.77 13.44 -14.05
N ARG A 98 -7.65 14.14 -12.92
CA ARG A 98 -7.85 15.59 -12.85
C ARG A 98 -6.83 16.32 -13.71
N LEU A 99 -5.55 15.93 -13.65
CA LEU A 99 -4.50 16.56 -14.45
C LEU A 99 -4.65 16.29 -15.96
N ALA A 100 -5.11 15.08 -16.34
CA ALA A 100 -5.28 14.70 -17.74
C ALA A 100 -6.52 15.31 -18.41
N ARG A 101 -7.60 15.56 -17.65
CA ARG A 101 -8.90 16.02 -18.17
C ARG A 101 -9.28 17.44 -17.78
N GLY A 102 -8.64 18.00 -16.77
CA GLY A 102 -8.94 19.31 -16.24
C GLY A 102 -8.30 20.43 -17.07
N PRO A 103 -8.79 21.67 -16.93
CA PRO A 103 -8.04 22.83 -17.41
C PRO A 103 -6.66 22.87 -16.74
N GLU A 104 -5.68 23.42 -17.46
CA GLU A 104 -4.31 23.51 -16.95
C GLU A 104 -4.29 24.26 -15.59
N PRO A 105 -3.61 23.74 -14.56
CA PRO A 105 -3.68 24.30 -13.22
C PRO A 105 -3.11 25.72 -13.18
N THR A 106 -3.76 26.63 -12.46
CA THR A 106 -3.18 27.94 -12.16
C THR A 106 -2.00 27.82 -11.19
N ASP A 107 -1.12 28.82 -11.12
CA ASP A 107 0.06 28.80 -10.22
C ASP A 107 -0.28 28.46 -8.75
N ALA A 108 -1.43 28.91 -8.25
CA ALA A 108 -1.90 28.60 -6.90
C ALA A 108 -2.39 27.14 -6.76
N ASP A 109 -2.96 26.58 -7.82
CA ASP A 109 -3.45 25.19 -7.84
C ASP A 109 -2.30 24.18 -7.91
N VAL A 110 -1.19 24.52 -8.58
CA VAL A 110 -0.01 23.66 -8.72
C VAL A 110 0.55 23.25 -7.36
N TRP A 111 0.71 24.20 -6.44
CA TRP A 111 1.22 23.92 -5.09
C TRP A 111 0.28 23.02 -4.29
N THR A 112 -1.03 23.23 -4.43
CA THR A 112 -2.03 22.38 -3.76
C THR A 112 -2.01 20.95 -4.31
N LEU A 113 -1.89 20.80 -5.63
CA LEU A 113 -1.79 19.52 -6.30
C LEU A 113 -0.52 18.76 -5.89
N LEU A 114 0.61 19.47 -5.80
CA LEU A 114 1.88 18.88 -5.37
C LEU A 114 1.82 18.44 -3.90
N ALA A 115 1.28 19.28 -3.01
CA ALA A 115 1.09 18.94 -1.61
C ALA A 115 0.16 17.72 -1.44
N ALA A 116 -0.90 17.63 -2.24
CA ALA A 116 -1.78 16.46 -2.25
C ALA A 116 -1.05 15.20 -2.74
N GLU A 117 -0.25 15.31 -3.82
CA GLU A 117 0.55 14.18 -4.31
C GLU A 117 1.53 13.67 -3.25
N ASP A 118 2.24 14.56 -2.57
CA ASP A 118 3.21 14.20 -1.54
C ASP A 118 2.54 13.62 -0.30
N ALA A 119 1.41 14.20 0.14
CA ALA A 119 0.63 13.66 1.24
C ALA A 119 0.14 12.23 0.94
N LEU A 120 -0.43 12.01 -0.26
CA LEU A 120 -0.88 10.69 -0.69
C LEU A 120 0.29 9.72 -0.81
N THR A 121 1.44 10.17 -1.33
CA THR A 121 2.65 9.34 -1.41
C THR A 121 3.14 8.94 -0.03
N GLY A 122 3.21 9.87 0.92
CA GLY A 122 3.61 9.61 2.30
C GLY A 122 2.68 8.62 2.99
N VAL A 123 1.36 8.83 2.91
CA VAL A 123 0.37 7.91 3.48
C VAL A 123 0.46 6.52 2.85
N GLY A 124 0.56 6.45 1.52
CA GLY A 124 0.61 5.17 0.82
C GLY A 124 1.90 4.39 1.08
N PHE A 125 3.05 5.04 0.98
CA PHE A 125 4.35 4.38 1.06
C PHE A 125 4.80 4.16 2.49
N VAL A 126 4.66 5.16 3.36
CA VAL A 126 5.11 5.07 4.75
C VAL A 126 4.07 4.35 5.59
N THR A 127 2.87 4.92 5.74
CA THR A 127 1.84 4.32 6.60
C THR A 127 1.35 2.99 6.03
N GLY A 128 1.02 2.96 4.73
CA GLY A 128 0.58 1.75 4.05
C GLY A 128 1.66 0.68 3.99
N GLY A 129 2.86 1.05 3.54
CA GLY A 129 4.00 0.14 3.42
C GLY A 129 4.46 -0.43 4.76
N LEU A 130 4.55 0.38 5.82
CA LEU A 130 4.89 -0.12 7.16
C LEU A 130 3.79 -1.01 7.72
N GLY A 131 2.52 -0.61 7.64
CA GLY A 131 1.41 -1.39 8.18
C GLY A 131 1.29 -2.77 7.52
N VAL A 132 1.40 -2.83 6.19
CA VAL A 132 1.39 -4.11 5.46
C VAL A 132 2.70 -4.87 5.66
N GLY A 133 3.85 -4.24 5.40
CA GLY A 133 5.15 -4.91 5.42
C GLY A 133 5.51 -5.46 6.80
N VAL A 134 5.47 -4.62 7.84
CA VAL A 134 5.76 -5.04 9.22
C VAL A 134 4.71 -6.04 9.70
N GLY A 135 3.43 -5.79 9.43
CA GLY A 135 2.37 -6.70 9.86
C GLY A 135 2.48 -8.10 9.22
N LEU A 136 2.75 -8.19 7.92
CA LEU A 136 2.98 -9.47 7.26
C LEU A 136 4.27 -10.16 7.74
N ALA A 137 5.35 -9.39 7.99
CA ALA A 137 6.58 -9.96 8.55
C ALA A 137 6.35 -10.54 9.95
N LEU A 138 5.56 -9.87 10.80
CA LEU A 138 5.15 -10.38 12.11
C LEU A 138 4.28 -11.63 11.98
N LEU A 139 3.31 -11.67 11.05
CA LEU A 139 2.53 -12.88 10.81
C LEU A 139 3.39 -14.03 10.29
N ALA A 140 4.38 -13.72 9.45
CA ALA A 140 5.33 -14.69 8.93
C ALA A 140 6.32 -15.18 10.00
N SER A 141 6.52 -14.43 11.10
CA SER A 141 7.51 -14.74 12.15
C SER A 141 7.40 -16.19 12.68
N GLY A 142 6.19 -16.74 12.74
CA GLY A 142 5.97 -18.13 13.16
C GLY A 142 6.50 -19.20 12.20
N HIS A 143 6.87 -18.86 10.96
CA HIS A 143 7.56 -19.79 10.05
C HIS A 143 9.03 -20.02 10.43
N TRP A 144 9.60 -19.16 11.28
CA TRP A 144 10.96 -19.33 11.82
C TRP A 144 10.98 -20.10 13.15
N GLY A 145 9.86 -20.66 13.59
CA GLY A 145 9.77 -21.51 14.78
C GLY A 145 9.28 -20.79 16.04
N VAL A 146 9.09 -21.57 17.11
CA VAL A 146 8.54 -21.09 18.38
C VAL A 146 9.56 -20.23 19.14
N GLU A 147 10.84 -20.52 19.00
CA GLU A 147 11.94 -19.79 19.63
C GLU A 147 11.98 -18.33 19.15
N THR A 148 11.72 -18.11 17.86
CA THR A 148 11.61 -16.75 17.29
C THR A 148 10.43 -15.98 17.91
N LEU A 149 9.30 -16.66 18.14
CA LEU A 149 8.13 -16.05 18.76
C LEU A 149 8.39 -15.73 20.24
N ASP A 150 9.11 -16.59 20.95
CA ASP A 150 9.48 -16.35 22.34
C ASP A 150 10.41 -15.14 22.45
N GLY A 151 11.40 -15.02 21.57
CA GLY A 151 12.24 -13.82 21.50
C GLY A 151 11.45 -12.54 21.19
N LEU A 152 10.43 -12.61 20.32
CA LEU A 152 9.54 -11.47 20.08
C LEU A 152 8.71 -11.11 21.32
N ARG A 153 8.18 -12.10 22.03
CA ARG A 153 7.40 -11.92 23.27
C ARG A 153 8.23 -11.32 24.39
N GLU A 154 9.49 -11.73 24.53
CA GLU A 154 10.44 -11.14 25.49
C GLU A 154 10.66 -9.64 25.23
N ASN A 155 10.55 -9.20 23.97
CA ASN A 155 10.59 -7.80 23.57
C ASN A 155 9.22 -7.10 23.60
N GLY A 156 8.19 -7.75 24.16
CA GLY A 156 6.82 -7.22 24.26
C GLY A 156 6.02 -7.25 22.95
N ILE A 157 6.48 -7.98 21.93
CA ILE A 157 5.79 -8.14 20.65
C ILE A 157 5.04 -9.47 20.66
N GLU A 158 3.72 -9.41 20.50
CA GLU A 158 2.85 -10.60 20.48
C GLU A 158 2.17 -10.73 19.10
N PRO A 159 2.81 -11.40 18.12
CA PRO A 159 2.34 -11.42 16.72
C PRO A 159 0.94 -12.01 16.53
N TYR A 160 0.55 -12.93 17.43
CA TYR A 160 -0.71 -13.64 17.39
C TYR A 160 -1.62 -13.29 18.57
N LEU A 161 -1.43 -12.12 19.19
CA LEU A 161 -2.31 -11.65 20.25
C LEU A 161 -3.75 -11.56 19.72
N ALA A 162 -4.62 -12.33 20.35
CA ALA A 162 -6.05 -12.30 20.06
C ALA A 162 -6.67 -11.04 20.67
N VAL A 163 -7.26 -10.18 19.84
CA VAL A 163 -7.89 -8.93 20.28
C VAL A 163 -9.37 -9.00 19.97
N SER A 164 -10.20 -9.22 21.00
CA SER A 164 -11.65 -9.41 20.84
C SER A 164 -12.42 -8.09 20.62
N THR A 165 -11.84 -6.94 20.95
CA THR A 165 -12.47 -5.63 20.79
C THR A 165 -12.55 -5.17 19.34
N VAL A 166 -11.69 -5.69 18.47
CA VAL A 166 -11.66 -5.38 17.04
C VAL A 166 -11.74 -6.71 16.29
N PRO A 167 -12.90 -7.08 15.71
CA PRO A 167 -13.12 -8.40 15.09
C PRO A 167 -12.44 -8.52 13.71
N VAL A 168 -11.17 -8.10 13.61
CA VAL A 168 -10.39 -8.15 12.37
C VAL A 168 -9.61 -9.46 12.33
N THR A 169 -9.99 -10.30 11.38
CA THR A 169 -9.37 -11.60 11.15
C THR A 169 -8.42 -11.53 9.96
N PRO A 170 -7.38 -12.38 9.90
CA PRO A 170 -6.53 -12.50 8.72
C PRO A 170 -7.33 -12.75 7.43
N ARG A 171 -8.42 -13.53 7.50
CA ARG A 171 -9.34 -13.76 6.38
C ARG A 171 -10.01 -12.49 5.88
N LEU A 172 -10.56 -11.67 6.80
CA LEU A 172 -11.16 -10.39 6.45
C LEU A 172 -10.12 -9.47 5.81
N THR A 173 -8.96 -9.33 6.46
CA THR A 173 -7.85 -8.51 5.95
C THR A 173 -7.46 -8.93 4.54
N SER A 174 -7.31 -10.23 4.29
CA SER A 174 -6.97 -10.73 2.96
C SER A 174 -8.01 -10.40 1.90
N ALA A 175 -9.30 -10.54 2.23
CA ALA A 175 -10.39 -10.22 1.30
C ALA A 175 -10.43 -8.74 0.95
N VAL A 176 -10.29 -7.86 1.95
CA VAL A 176 -10.24 -6.40 1.74
C VAL A 176 -9.01 -6.02 0.93
N ALA A 177 -7.85 -6.57 1.25
CA ALA A 177 -6.60 -6.32 0.53
C ALA A 177 -6.67 -6.73 -0.94
N LEU A 178 -7.25 -7.89 -1.24
CA LEU A 178 -7.50 -8.32 -2.61
C LEU A 178 -8.41 -7.35 -3.34
N ALA A 179 -9.57 -6.99 -2.76
CA ALA A 179 -10.53 -6.10 -3.38
C ALA A 179 -9.94 -4.69 -3.63
N VAL A 180 -9.29 -4.11 -2.62
CA VAL A 180 -8.71 -2.76 -2.67
C VAL A 180 -7.51 -2.72 -3.62
N GLY A 181 -6.60 -3.70 -3.53
CA GLY A 181 -5.44 -3.80 -4.41
C GLY A 181 -5.84 -3.91 -5.88
N LEU A 182 -6.81 -4.79 -6.19
CA LEU A 182 -7.34 -4.92 -7.54
C LEU A 182 -8.10 -3.67 -8.01
N ALA A 183 -8.86 -3.01 -7.13
CA ALA A 183 -9.55 -1.77 -7.46
C ALA A 183 -8.56 -0.66 -7.85
N VAL A 184 -7.48 -0.47 -7.09
CA VAL A 184 -6.43 0.50 -7.43
C VAL A 184 -5.76 0.15 -8.75
N LEU A 185 -5.31 -1.09 -8.91
CA LEU A 185 -4.63 -1.53 -10.13
C LEU A 185 -5.54 -1.41 -11.36
N GLY A 186 -6.81 -1.83 -11.25
CA GLY A 186 -7.80 -1.66 -12.31
C GLY A 186 -8.05 -0.19 -12.64
N ALA A 187 -8.10 0.69 -11.63
CA ALA A 187 -8.26 2.11 -11.83
C ALA A 187 -7.04 2.74 -12.53
N THR A 188 -5.81 2.30 -12.23
CA THR A 188 -4.61 2.75 -12.96
C THR A 188 -4.67 2.37 -14.45
N VAL A 189 -5.04 1.12 -14.75
CA VAL A 189 -5.18 0.65 -16.14
C VAL A 189 -6.29 1.39 -16.88
N ALA A 190 -7.38 1.73 -16.20
CA ALA A 190 -8.45 2.52 -16.80
C ALA A 190 -7.97 3.93 -17.18
N VAL A 191 -7.10 4.56 -16.38
CA VAL A 191 -6.53 5.88 -16.71
C VAL A 191 -5.53 5.83 -17.84
N ASP A 192 -4.69 4.78 -17.92
CA ASP A 192 -3.72 4.67 -19.01
C ASP A 192 -4.36 4.44 -20.40
N ARG A 193 -5.64 4.05 -20.44
CA ARG A 193 -6.40 3.82 -21.68
C ARG A 193 -7.21 5.05 -22.13
N GLU A 194 -7.28 6.08 -21.30
CA GLU A 194 -7.97 7.35 -21.59
C GLU A 194 -7.05 8.30 -22.34
#